data_AF-A0A923F8V6-F1
#
_entry.id   AF-A0A923F8V6-F1
#
_cell.length_a   1.000
_cell.length_b   1.000
_cell.length_c   1.000
_cell.angle_alpha   90.00
_cell.angle_beta   90.00
_cell.angle_gamma   90.00
#
_symmetry.space_group_name_H-M   'P 1'
#
loop_
_entity.id
_entity.type
_entity.pdbx_description
1 polymer ?
#
loop_
_entity_poly.entity_id
_entity_poly.type
_entity_poly.pdbx_seq_one_letter_code
_entity_poly.pdbx_strand_id
1 'polypeptide(L)' 'MFAPANETHFALTIEGLSVDFQVFTLQGREAISQPFVFEVELVSEQPSLDLETLLHKPAFLQLSPDGS' A
#
# COMPACT_ATOMS: atom_id res chain seq x y z
N MET A 1 -9.22 -10.38 -16.23
CA MET A 1 -10.10 -11.27 -15.43
C MET A 1 -10.28 -10.55 -14.10
N PHE A 2 -11.51 -10.23 -13.67
CA PHE A 2 -11.70 -9.44 -12.44
C PHE A 2 -11.33 -10.28 -11.20
N ALA A 3 -10.57 -9.70 -10.28
CA ALA A 3 -10.41 -10.26 -8.96
C ALA A 3 -11.79 -10.30 -8.26
N PRO A 4 -12.16 -11.40 -7.57
CA PRO A 4 -13.37 -11.46 -6.77
C PRO A 4 -13.36 -10.33 -5.72
N ALA A 5 -14.53 -9.80 -5.38
CA ALA A 5 -14.69 -8.59 -4.56
C ALA A 5 -14.11 -8.67 -3.13
N ASN A 6 -13.64 -9.85 -2.72
CA ASN A 6 -13.04 -10.14 -1.43
C ASN A 6 -11.52 -10.40 -1.50
N GLU A 7 -10.90 -10.22 -2.67
CA GLU A 7 -9.46 -10.34 -2.85
C GLU A 7 -8.81 -8.96 -2.83
N THR A 8 -7.58 -8.87 -2.35
CA THR A 8 -6.91 -7.58 -2.14
C THR A 8 -6.63 -6.93 -3.49
N HIS A 9 -7.41 -5.92 -3.84
CA HIS A 9 -7.28 -5.20 -5.10
C HIS A 9 -6.03 -4.30 -5.14
N PHE A 10 -5.53 -3.91 -3.97
CA PHE A 10 -4.38 -3.02 -3.80
C PHE A 10 -3.32 -3.68 -2.92
N ALA A 11 -2.05 -3.62 -3.31
CA ALA A 11 -0.96 -4.15 -2.50
C ALA A 11 0.09 -3.07 -2.23
N LEU A 12 0.62 -3.04 -1.00
CA LEU A 12 1.72 -2.15 -0.63
C LEU A 12 2.92 -3.00 -0.19
N THR A 13 4.03 -2.83 -0.88
CA THR A 13 5.31 -3.47 -0.53
C THR A 13 6.28 -2.39 -0.04
N ILE A 14 6.84 -2.56 1.15
CA ILE A 14 7.82 -1.62 1.73
C ILE A 14 9.19 -2.29 1.79
N GLU A 15 10.22 -1.62 1.29
CA GLU A 15 11.55 -2.21 1.15
C GLU A 15 12.18 -2.60 2.50
N GLY A 16 12.55 -3.87 2.63
CA GLY A 16 13.19 -4.41 3.84
C GLY A 16 12.22 -4.67 5.00
N LEU A 17 10.92 -4.72 4.74
CA LEU A 17 9.92 -5.22 5.68
C LEU A 17 9.26 -6.49 5.15
N SER A 18 9.11 -7.47 6.04
CA SER A 18 8.36 -8.70 5.82
C SER A 18 7.12 -8.72 6.71
N VAL A 19 6.30 -7.68 6.59
CA VAL A 19 5.03 -7.57 7.32
C VAL A 19 3.90 -7.74 6.31
N ASP A 20 2.94 -8.58 6.66
CA ASP A 20 1.73 -8.76 5.87
C ASP A 20 0.78 -7.61 6.19
N PHE A 21 0.70 -6.65 5.26
CA PHE A 21 -0.22 -5.53 5.31
C PHE A 21 -1.32 -5.73 4.28
N GLN A 22 -2.56 -5.49 4.72
CA GLN A 22 -3.70 -5.34 3.82
C GLN A 22 -4.08 -3.88 3.72
N VAL A 23 -4.31 -3.40 2.51
CA VAL A 23 -4.78 -2.03 2.26
C VAL A 23 -6.27 -1.98 2.55
N PHE A 24 -6.65 -1.17 3.54
CA PHE A 24 -8.05 -0.95 3.91
C PHE A 24 -8.64 0.21 3.11
N THR A 25 -7.94 1.35 3.08
CA THR A 25 -8.33 2.54 2.34
C THR A 25 -7.15 3.10 1.58
N LEU A 26 -7.41 3.65 0.40
CA LEU A 26 -6.43 4.32 -0.43
C LEU A 26 -7.02 5.63 -0.97
N GLN A 27 -6.34 6.74 -0.71
CA GLN A 27 -6.71 8.07 -1.19
C GLN A 27 -5.48 8.74 -1.78
N GLY A 28 -5.58 9.19 -3.02
CA GLY A 28 -4.47 9.78 -3.76
C GLY A 28 -4.76 11.19 -4.22
N ARG A 29 -3.73 12.04 -4.21
CA ARG A 29 -3.74 13.33 -4.90
C ARG A 29 -2.55 13.41 -5.82
N GLU A 30 -2.83 13.53 -7.11
CA GLU A 30 -1.84 13.71 -8.16
C GLU A 30 -2.22 14.86 -9.09
N ALA A 31 -1.21 15.52 -9.65
CA ALA A 31 -1.38 16.55 -10.66
C ALA A 31 -0.12 16.66 -11.53
N ILE A 32 -0.29 17.10 -12.78
CA ILE A 32 0.84 17.26 -13.71
C ILE A 32 1.86 18.25 -13.13
N SER A 33 3.13 17.85 -13.17
CA SER A 33 4.27 18.64 -12.68
C SER A 33 4.21 18.98 -11.18
N GLN A 34 3.48 18.20 -10.39
CA GLN A 34 3.44 18.30 -8.94
C GLN A 34 3.79 16.96 -8.30
N PRO A 35 4.40 16.95 -7.10
CA PRO A 35 4.55 15.73 -6.33
C PRO A 35 3.18 15.11 -6.04
N PHE A 36 3.10 13.78 -6.15
CA PHE A 36 1.93 13.04 -5.73
C PHE A 36 2.00 12.76 -4.22
N VAL A 37 0.83 12.53 -3.62
CA VAL A 37 0.70 12.04 -2.24
C VAL A 37 -0.38 10.98 -2.21
N PHE A 38 -0.11 9.87 -1.53
CA PHE A 38 -1.09 8.83 -1.25
C PHE A 38 -1.20 8.63 0.26
N GLU A 39 -2.42 8.73 0.77
CA GLU A 39 -2.80 8.33 2.12
C GLU A 39 -3.31 6.89 2.04
N VAL A 40 -2.66 5.99 2.77
CA VAL A 40 -2.96 4.56 2.76
C VAL A 40 -3.19 4.10 4.19
N GLU A 41 -4.38 3.56 4.44
CA GLU A 41 -4.71 2.91 5.71
C GLU A 41 -4.40 1.42 5.59
N LEU A 42 -3.54 0.93 6.48
CA LEU A 42 -3.06 -0.46 6.49
C LEU A 42 -3.58 -1.16 7.73
N VAL A 43 -3.95 -2.43 7.57
CA VAL A 43 -4.23 -3.35 8.68
C VAL A 43 -3.22 -4.49 8.66
N SER A 44 -2.83 -4.95 9.84
CA SER A 44 -1.93 -6.10 10.01
C SER A 44 -2.37 -6.93 11.22
N GLU A 45 -2.11 -8.23 11.16
CA GLU A 45 -2.32 -9.15 12.29
C GLU A 45 -1.20 -9.04 13.34
N GLN A 46 -0.08 -8.39 13.02
CA GLN A 46 1.05 -8.23 13.94
C GLN A 46 0.79 -7.11 14.96
N PRO A 47 0.65 -7.41 16.27
CA PRO A 47 0.27 -6.42 17.27
C PRO A 47 1.40 -5.49 17.69
N SER A 48 2.67 -5.91 17.52
CA SER A 48 3.86 -5.18 17.95
C SER A 48 4.72 -4.77 16.75
N LEU A 49 4.14 -3.93 15.89
CA LEU A 49 4.81 -3.38 14.73
C LEU A 49 5.71 -2.20 15.14
N ASP A 50 6.98 -2.23 14.74
CA ASP A 50 7.88 -1.11 14.93
C ASP A 50 7.63 -0.04 13.84
N LEU A 51 6.87 0.99 14.20
CA LEU A 51 6.46 2.05 13.27
C LEU A 51 7.63 2.88 12.74
N GLU A 52 8.70 3.03 13.51
CA GLU A 52 9.87 3.80 13.10
C GLU A 52 10.56 3.15 11.91
N THR A 53 10.51 1.81 11.84
CA THR A 53 11.07 1.06 10.72
C THR A 53 10.32 1.28 9.42
N LEU A 54 9.10 1.83 9.43
CA LEU A 54 8.33 2.12 8.21
C LEU A 54 8.76 3.43 7.54
N LEU A 55 9.38 4.34 8.29
CA LEU A 55 9.67 5.69 7.83
C LEU A 55 10.85 5.71 6.85
N HIS A 56 10.78 6.65 5.90
CA HIS A 56 11.86 6.92 4.93
C HIS A 56 12.30 5.73 4.07
N LYS A 57 11.41 4.74 3.90
CA LYS A 57 11.64 3.60 3.03
C LYS A 57 10.94 3.78 1.68
N PRO A 58 11.57 3.36 0.58
CA PRO A 58 10.86 3.18 -0.67
C PRO A 58 9.72 2.18 -0.48
N ALA A 59 8.57 2.51 -1.06
CA ALA A 59 7.40 1.65 -1.07
C ALA A 59 6.83 1.58 -2.49
N PHE A 60 6.29 0.43 -2.85
CA PHE A 60 5.63 0.19 -4.11
C PHE A 60 4.15 -0.07 -3.84
N LEU A 61 3.30 0.78 -4.41
CA LEU A 61 1.85 0.68 -4.32
C LEU A 61 1.30 0.15 -5.64
N GLN A 62 0.84 -1.09 -5.62
CA GLN A 62 0.24 -1.78 -6.76
C GLN A 62 -1.27 -1.56 -6.75
N LEU A 63 -1.80 -0.94 -7.81
CA LEU A 63 -3.23 -0.63 -7.93
C LEU A 63 -4.06 -1.73 -8.61
N SER A 64 -3.41 -2.56 -9.42
CA SER A 64 -4.01 -3.73 -10.05
C SER A 64 -2.97 -4.83 -10.23
N PRO A 65 -3.34 -6.11 -10.09
CA PRO A 65 -2.42 -7.24 -10.23
C PRO A 65 -1.81 -7.39 -11.63
N ASP A 66 -2.45 -6.82 -12.65
CA ASP A 66 -2.03 -6.88 -14.05
C ASP A 66 -1.72 -5.51 -14.69
N GLY A 67 -1.78 -4.42 -13.91
CA GLY A 67 -1.51 -3.06 -14.42
C GLY A 67 -2.55 -2.55 -15.43
N SER A 68 -3.75 -3.15 -15.45
CA SER A 68 -4.88 -2.75 -16.29
C SER A 68 -5.65 -1.56 -15.75
#